data_AF-A0A6M4JGM1-F1
#
_entry.id   AF-A0A6M4JGM1-F1
#
_cell.length_a   1.000
_cell.length_b   1.000
_cell.length_c   1.000
_cell.angle_alpha   90.00
_cell.angle_beta   90.00
_cell.angle_gamma   90.00
#
_symmetry.space_group_name_H-M   'P 1'
#
loop_
_entity.id
_entity.type
_entity.pdbx_description
1 polymer ?
#
loop_
_entity_poly.entity_id
_entity_poly.type
_entity_poly.pdbx_seq_one_letter_code
_entity_poly.pdbx_strand_id
1 'polypeptide(L)'
;MKQKFKLIIGTTSAFAPIMALAASCSQTQNSKPEPKPNTQQDSELTETQKVKKIFAEFIEIINEIKQNFGSNQEQFLSKNTNFSEFSNKFSLLTNENNSESISSLIKKFSDITTVGNYILTEDEYANWLESDKELYKEWFTTNAGVELVKNSLGIIDDAKIQIQTNTKKIALENNANSIWAFQDYLNDLGNKNFEDKTIQEKLTKLKNFFSDYIYNAEKWNEDQHDSLHDEHNHGSDNHTHTHSHATLNISLNSIRQNKEFIHEFVEVIGLRKDFEKLTNENKRQYWLTNLFDKIKFDKDKLLKIADDAEQELEQHRKLAIKALDKIKEIENIINPN
;
A
#
# COMPACT_ATOMS: atom_id res chain seq x y z
N MET A 1 50.34 13.21 4.65
CA MET A 1 50.14 14.15 5.76
C MET A 1 49.00 13.61 6.62
N LYS A 2 49.31 13.09 7.82
CA LYS A 2 48.34 12.53 8.78
C LYS A 2 48.01 13.59 9.84
N GLN A 3 46.85 13.42 10.48
CA GLN A 3 46.29 14.08 11.69
C GLN A 3 45.06 14.96 11.37
N LYS A 4 43.94 14.92 12.10
CA LYS A 4 43.46 14.14 13.26
C LYS A 4 41.94 14.38 13.34
N PHE A 5 41.12 13.32 13.35
CA PHE A 5 39.73 13.40 13.78
C PHE A 5 39.69 13.51 15.30
N LYS A 6 39.02 14.52 15.85
CA LYS A 6 38.68 14.59 17.28
C LYS A 6 37.28 14.01 17.48
N LEU A 7 37.24 12.86 18.11
CA LEU A 7 36.07 12.22 18.68
C LEU A 7 35.74 12.95 20.01
N ILE A 8 34.52 13.46 20.16
CA ILE A 8 33.98 13.87 21.46
C ILE A 8 32.89 12.85 21.80
N ILE A 9 33.21 11.98 22.75
CA ILE A 9 32.25 11.15 23.49
C ILE A 9 32.14 11.78 24.88
N GLY A 10 30.90 11.90 25.35
CA GLY A 10 30.56 12.06 26.76
C GLY A 10 29.31 12.93 26.91
N THR A 11 28.34 12.64 27.77
CA THR A 11 28.12 11.52 28.70
C THR A 11 26.67 11.63 29.15
N THR A 12 26.06 10.49 29.43
CA THR A 12 24.77 10.32 30.10
C THR A 12 24.62 11.13 31.40
N SER A 13 23.48 11.79 31.57
CA SER A 13 22.82 12.13 32.86
C SER A 13 21.56 12.95 32.53
N ALA A 14 20.45 12.91 33.25
CA ALA A 14 19.95 12.10 34.33
C ALA A 14 18.43 12.38 34.40
N PHE A 15 17.65 11.41 34.90
CA PHE A 15 16.25 11.58 35.24
C PHE A 15 16.06 12.77 36.21
N ALA A 16 15.14 13.67 35.89
CA ALA A 16 14.65 14.67 36.84
C ALA A 16 13.31 14.18 37.44
N PRO A 17 13.19 14.09 38.77
CA PRO A 17 11.99 13.64 39.44
C PRO A 17 10.94 14.76 39.56
N ILE A 18 9.69 14.32 39.50
CA ILE A 18 8.46 15.07 39.80
C ILE A 18 8.54 15.59 41.24
N MET A 19 8.49 16.91 41.43
CA MET A 19 8.35 17.52 42.75
C MET A 19 6.86 17.77 43.04
N ALA A 20 6.37 17.07 44.06
CA ALA A 20 5.06 17.27 44.66
C ALA A 20 4.98 18.64 45.37
N LEU A 21 3.88 19.35 45.16
CA LEU A 21 3.49 20.53 45.92
C LEU A 21 2.95 20.08 47.28
N ALA A 22 3.70 20.35 48.35
CA ALA A 22 3.23 20.27 49.72
C ALA A 22 2.87 21.67 50.25
N ALA A 23 1.78 21.70 51.01
CA ALA A 23 1.14 22.88 51.57
C ALA A 23 1.99 23.64 52.60
N SER A 24 1.71 24.94 52.72
CA SER A 24 2.02 25.74 53.90
C SER A 24 0.88 26.73 54.15
N CYS A 25 0.22 26.56 55.30
CA CYS A 25 -0.70 27.52 55.88
C CYS A 25 0.09 28.55 56.70
N SER A 26 -0.24 29.83 56.58
CA SER A 26 -0.03 30.83 57.63
C SER A 26 -1.08 31.93 57.44
N GLN A 27 -1.93 32.09 58.46
CA GLN A 27 -2.98 33.09 58.54
C GLN A 27 -2.41 34.48 58.80
N THR A 28 -2.97 35.48 58.12
CA THR A 28 -3.14 36.82 58.70
C THR A 28 -4.51 37.35 58.27
N GLN A 29 -5.42 37.51 59.23
CA GLN A 29 -6.74 38.11 59.05
C GLN A 29 -6.59 39.63 58.92
N ASN A 30 -7.22 40.21 57.89
CA ASN A 30 -7.87 41.52 57.96
C ASN A 30 -8.93 41.63 56.85
N SER A 31 -10.19 41.54 57.29
CA SER A 31 -11.39 42.27 56.84
C SER A 31 -11.66 42.49 55.34
N LYS A 32 -12.66 41.73 54.83
CA LYS A 32 -13.52 41.84 53.62
C LYS A 32 -13.60 43.24 52.93
N PRO A 33 -13.71 43.27 51.59
CA PRO A 33 -15.00 42.97 50.93
C PRO A 33 -14.95 41.68 50.11
N GLU A 34 -16.12 41.07 49.95
CA GLU A 34 -16.36 39.80 49.27
C GLU A 34 -15.76 39.70 47.86
N PRO A 35 -15.12 38.57 47.51
CA PRO A 35 -14.72 38.33 46.14
C PRO A 35 -15.98 38.17 45.29
N LYS A 36 -16.06 38.94 44.21
CA LYS A 36 -16.87 38.55 43.05
C LYS A 36 -16.54 37.09 42.74
N PRO A 37 -17.52 36.26 42.34
CA PRO A 37 -17.21 34.91 41.89
C PRO A 37 -16.15 35.05 40.80
N ASN A 38 -14.97 34.49 41.04
CA ASN A 38 -14.01 34.25 39.98
C ASN A 38 -14.78 33.36 39.02
N THR A 39 -15.28 33.96 37.94
CA THR A 39 -15.65 33.24 36.74
C THR A 39 -14.47 32.32 36.50
N GLN A 40 -14.68 31.01 36.56
CA GLN A 40 -13.76 30.07 35.93
C GLN A 40 -13.65 30.55 34.50
N GLN A 41 -12.59 31.30 34.23
CA GLN A 41 -12.10 31.51 32.89
C GLN A 41 -11.57 30.12 32.54
N ASP A 42 -12.46 29.27 32.03
CA ASP A 42 -12.05 28.16 31.19
C ASP A 42 -11.19 28.82 30.12
N SER A 43 -9.88 28.82 30.32
CA SER A 43 -8.96 29.47 29.41
C SER A 43 -9.05 28.67 28.12
N GLU A 44 -9.84 29.18 27.19
CA GLU A 44 -10.02 28.54 25.91
C GLU A 44 -8.64 28.36 25.29
N LEU A 45 -8.31 27.12 24.93
CA LEU A 45 -7.00 26.81 24.34
C LEU A 45 -6.75 27.73 23.13
N THR A 46 -5.55 28.29 23.02
CA THR A 46 -5.18 29.03 21.81
C THR A 46 -5.22 28.10 20.60
N GLU A 47 -5.36 28.65 19.40
CA GLU A 47 -5.37 27.85 18.16
C GLU A 47 -4.10 26.99 18.04
N THR A 48 -2.92 27.54 18.37
CA THR A 48 -1.67 26.76 18.44
C THR A 48 -1.78 25.59 19.41
N GLN A 49 -2.35 25.79 20.60
CA GLN A 49 -2.52 24.71 21.58
C GLN A 49 -3.50 23.64 21.09
N LYS A 50 -4.59 24.05 20.43
CA LYS A 50 -5.56 23.13 19.80
C LYS A 50 -4.88 22.30 18.71
N VAL A 51 -4.14 22.94 17.79
CA VAL A 51 -3.39 22.26 16.71
C VAL A 51 -2.34 21.29 17.29
N LYS A 52 -1.56 21.72 18.29
CA LYS A 52 -0.56 20.85 18.94
C LYS A 52 -1.18 19.61 19.56
N LYS A 53 -2.33 19.76 20.22
CA LYS A 53 -3.04 18.63 20.82
C LYS A 53 -3.48 17.63 19.76
N ILE A 54 -4.16 18.09 18.71
CA ILE A 54 -4.64 17.22 17.62
C ILE A 54 -3.47 16.58 16.87
N PHE A 55 -2.39 17.33 16.66
CA PHE A 55 -1.20 16.80 16.02
C PHE A 55 -0.49 15.73 16.86
N ALA A 56 -0.52 15.82 18.20
CA ALA A 56 -0.04 14.75 19.07
C ALA A 56 -0.86 13.46 18.88
N GLU A 57 -2.19 13.56 18.82
CA GLU A 57 -3.08 12.42 18.51
C GLU A 57 -2.80 11.84 17.11
N PHE A 58 -2.54 12.71 16.12
CA PHE A 58 -2.10 12.27 14.78
C PHE A 58 -0.79 11.50 14.84
N ILE A 59 0.22 12.00 15.59
CA ILE A 59 1.52 11.34 15.72
C ILE A 59 1.41 9.98 16.39
N GLU A 60 0.52 9.80 17.36
CA GLU A 60 0.26 8.48 17.97
C GLU A 60 -0.20 7.47 16.91
N ILE A 61 -1.14 7.86 16.04
CA ILE A 61 -1.62 7.02 14.94
C ILE A 61 -0.52 6.76 13.91
N ILE A 62 0.27 7.79 13.55
CA ILE A 62 1.40 7.63 12.62
C ILE A 62 2.46 6.68 13.17
N ASN A 63 2.73 6.72 14.47
CA ASN A 63 3.69 5.82 15.09
C ASN A 63 3.22 4.37 15.02
N GLU A 64 1.91 4.11 15.18
CA GLU A 64 1.33 2.79 14.97
C GLU A 64 1.48 2.34 13.50
N ILE A 65 1.16 3.20 12.53
CA ILE A 65 1.36 2.92 11.10
C ILE A 65 2.83 2.62 10.80
N LYS A 66 3.76 3.43 11.29
CA LYS A 66 5.21 3.22 11.13
C LYS A 66 5.67 1.89 11.74
N GLN A 67 5.13 1.52 12.91
CA GLN A 67 5.44 0.25 13.54
C GLN A 67 4.97 -0.94 12.71
N ASN A 68 3.87 -0.80 11.95
CA ASN A 68 3.35 -1.85 11.07
C ASN A 68 4.03 -1.87 9.70
N PHE A 69 4.47 -0.71 9.20
CA PHE A 69 5.17 -0.62 7.92
C PHE A 69 6.66 -0.96 8.03
N GLY A 70 7.28 -0.70 9.17
CA GLY A 70 8.73 -0.77 9.32
C GLY A 70 9.48 0.33 8.56
N SER A 71 10.81 0.23 8.51
CA SER A 71 11.68 1.25 7.91
C SER A 71 12.17 0.93 6.50
N ASN A 72 11.84 -0.26 6.01
CA ASN A 72 12.21 -0.74 4.69
C ASN A 72 11.28 -1.88 4.25
N GLN A 73 11.41 -2.31 2.99
CA GLN A 73 10.59 -3.37 2.40
C GLN A 73 10.67 -4.70 3.15
N GLU A 74 11.84 -5.13 3.62
CA GLU A 74 11.98 -6.40 4.35
C GLU A 74 11.20 -6.35 5.68
N GLN A 75 11.28 -5.23 6.39
CA GLN A 75 10.49 -5.02 7.60
C GLN A 75 9.00 -4.95 7.29
N PHE A 76 8.60 -4.30 6.20
CA PHE A 76 7.20 -4.28 5.76
C PHE A 76 6.69 -5.70 5.53
N LEU A 77 7.42 -6.51 4.76
CA LEU A 77 7.02 -7.88 4.43
C LEU A 77 7.01 -8.80 5.66
N SER A 78 7.95 -8.63 6.59
CA SER A 78 7.96 -9.41 7.84
C SER A 78 6.85 -9.05 8.82
N LYS A 79 6.30 -7.83 8.74
CA LYS A 79 5.20 -7.34 9.57
C LYS A 79 3.83 -7.56 8.95
N ASN A 80 3.77 -7.59 7.62
CA ASN A 80 2.55 -7.82 6.83
C ASN A 80 2.66 -9.19 6.17
N THR A 81 2.59 -10.23 7.01
CA THR A 81 2.97 -11.59 6.62
C THR A 81 2.02 -12.17 5.59
N ASN A 82 0.74 -11.79 5.63
CA ASN A 82 -0.23 -12.27 4.65
C ASN A 82 0.05 -11.66 3.28
N PHE A 83 0.34 -10.35 3.21
CA PHE A 83 0.78 -9.72 1.96
C PHE A 83 2.10 -10.31 1.44
N SER A 84 3.06 -10.60 2.34
CA SER A 84 4.30 -11.26 1.95
C SER A 84 4.05 -12.67 1.41
N GLU A 85 3.20 -13.47 2.06
CA GLU A 85 2.86 -14.80 1.58
C GLU A 85 2.16 -14.74 0.22
N PHE A 86 1.19 -13.83 0.06
CA PHE A 86 0.50 -13.59 -1.21
C PHE A 86 1.50 -13.27 -2.33
N SER A 87 2.28 -12.20 -2.17
CA SER A 87 3.23 -11.74 -3.18
C SER A 87 4.28 -12.79 -3.52
N ASN A 88 4.77 -13.55 -2.54
CA ASN A 88 5.75 -14.62 -2.77
C ASN A 88 5.14 -15.80 -3.54
N LYS A 89 3.95 -16.28 -3.14
CA LYS A 89 3.28 -17.39 -3.86
C LYS A 89 2.92 -16.99 -5.27
N PHE A 90 2.45 -15.77 -5.44
CA PHE A 90 2.11 -15.25 -6.74
C PHE A 90 3.35 -15.15 -7.64
N SER A 91 4.45 -14.57 -7.16
CA SER A 91 5.71 -14.52 -7.91
C SER A 91 6.27 -15.91 -8.26
N LEU A 92 6.05 -16.93 -7.43
CA LEU A 92 6.45 -18.31 -7.76
C LEU A 92 5.64 -18.90 -8.91
N LEU A 93 4.34 -18.58 -8.99
CA LEU A 93 3.46 -19.02 -10.07
C LEU A 93 3.84 -18.41 -11.41
N THR A 94 4.47 -17.24 -11.42
CA THR A 94 4.76 -16.46 -12.61
C THR A 94 6.27 -16.31 -12.89
N ASN A 95 7.12 -17.01 -12.14
CA ASN A 95 8.58 -16.97 -12.32
C ASN A 95 9.02 -17.52 -13.68
N GLU A 96 9.53 -16.67 -14.57
CA GLU A 96 9.97 -17.04 -15.92
C GLU A 96 11.17 -18.01 -15.95
N ASN A 97 11.97 -18.08 -14.87
CA ASN A 97 13.08 -19.03 -14.79
C ASN A 97 12.61 -20.47 -14.50
N ASN A 98 11.35 -20.65 -14.09
CA ASN A 98 10.74 -21.95 -13.91
C ASN A 98 9.94 -22.30 -15.17
N SER A 99 10.36 -23.34 -15.91
CA SER A 99 9.69 -23.79 -17.13
C SER A 99 8.26 -24.31 -16.91
N GLU A 100 7.88 -24.60 -15.66
CA GLU A 100 6.53 -25.01 -15.28
C GLU A 100 5.69 -23.88 -14.67
N SER A 101 6.20 -22.65 -14.61
CA SER A 101 5.40 -21.50 -14.16
C SER A 101 4.32 -21.17 -15.18
N ILE A 102 3.24 -20.51 -14.72
CA ILE A 102 2.17 -20.02 -15.58
C ILE A 102 2.74 -19.12 -16.68
N SER A 103 3.65 -18.20 -16.34
CA SER A 103 4.28 -17.31 -17.34
C SER A 103 5.01 -18.09 -18.42
N SER A 104 5.88 -19.03 -18.04
CA SER A 104 6.63 -19.86 -18.98
C SER A 104 5.72 -20.74 -19.85
N LEU A 105 4.68 -21.33 -19.24
CA LEU A 105 3.73 -22.18 -19.95
C LEU A 105 2.89 -21.36 -20.93
N ILE A 106 2.26 -20.27 -20.50
CA ILE A 106 1.45 -19.43 -21.38
C ILE A 106 2.29 -18.87 -22.52
N LYS A 107 3.47 -18.32 -22.24
CA LYS A 107 4.40 -17.86 -23.28
C LYS A 107 4.75 -18.94 -24.31
N LYS A 108 4.99 -20.17 -23.86
CA LYS A 108 5.26 -21.31 -24.74
C LYS A 108 4.06 -21.65 -25.62
N PHE A 109 2.86 -21.64 -25.05
CA PHE A 109 1.64 -22.09 -25.72
C PHE A 109 0.96 -21.03 -26.59
N SER A 110 1.30 -19.75 -26.41
CA SER A 110 0.93 -18.66 -27.30
C SER A 110 1.93 -18.48 -28.47
N ASP A 111 3.10 -19.11 -28.43
CA ASP A 111 4.10 -19.05 -29.49
C ASP A 111 3.83 -20.06 -30.62
N ILE A 112 3.34 -19.56 -31.75
CA ILE A 112 3.02 -20.37 -32.93
C ILE A 112 4.22 -21.14 -33.50
N THR A 113 5.44 -20.66 -33.31
CA THR A 113 6.65 -21.38 -33.76
C THR A 113 6.89 -22.63 -32.93
N THR A 114 6.42 -22.64 -31.68
CA THR A 114 6.52 -23.76 -30.76
C THR A 114 5.35 -24.73 -30.88
N VAL A 115 4.11 -24.21 -31.01
CA VAL A 115 2.89 -25.03 -30.97
C VAL A 115 2.19 -25.22 -32.32
N GLY A 116 2.71 -24.69 -33.44
CA GLY A 116 1.98 -24.59 -34.71
C GLY A 116 1.25 -25.86 -35.19
N ASN A 117 1.87 -27.04 -35.07
CA ASN A 117 1.24 -28.32 -35.45
C ASN A 117 0.11 -28.77 -34.50
N TYR A 118 0.01 -28.16 -33.33
CA TYR A 118 -0.91 -28.49 -32.25
C TYR A 118 -1.98 -27.43 -32.03
N ILE A 119 -1.94 -26.31 -32.76
CA ILE A 119 -3.03 -25.32 -32.79
C ILE A 119 -4.30 -26.00 -33.31
N LEU A 120 -5.43 -25.71 -32.65
CA LEU A 120 -6.72 -26.27 -33.04
C LEU A 120 -7.28 -25.54 -34.26
N THR A 121 -7.86 -26.28 -35.19
CA THR A 121 -8.65 -25.71 -36.29
C THR A 121 -10.05 -25.35 -35.81
N GLU A 122 -10.74 -24.45 -36.51
CA GLU A 122 -12.12 -24.08 -36.17
C GLU A 122 -13.05 -25.29 -36.07
N ASP A 123 -12.91 -26.28 -36.96
CA ASP A 123 -13.68 -27.53 -36.91
C ASP A 123 -13.43 -28.35 -35.63
N GLU A 124 -12.20 -28.30 -35.08
CA GLU A 124 -11.82 -29.07 -33.89
C GLU A 124 -12.45 -28.51 -32.61
N TYR A 125 -12.75 -27.21 -32.55
CA TYR A 125 -13.43 -26.57 -31.42
C TYR A 125 -14.84 -26.03 -31.75
N ALA A 126 -15.40 -26.37 -32.92
CA ALA A 126 -16.69 -25.83 -33.38
C ALA A 126 -17.85 -26.07 -32.38
N ASN A 127 -17.82 -27.22 -31.70
CA ASN A 127 -18.84 -27.63 -30.74
C ASN A 127 -18.61 -27.14 -29.29
N TRP A 128 -17.55 -26.37 -29.04
CA TRP A 128 -17.32 -25.78 -27.72
C TRP A 128 -18.34 -24.67 -27.44
N LEU A 129 -18.48 -24.29 -26.18
CA LEU A 129 -19.23 -23.09 -25.82
C LEU A 129 -18.52 -21.86 -26.41
N GLU A 130 -19.27 -20.84 -26.81
CA GLU A 130 -18.68 -19.67 -27.45
C GLU A 130 -17.66 -18.96 -26.53
N SER A 131 -17.95 -18.87 -25.24
CA SER A 131 -17.02 -18.36 -24.23
C SER A 131 -15.72 -19.14 -24.16
N ASP A 132 -15.77 -20.48 -24.30
CA ASP A 132 -14.60 -21.34 -24.25
C ASP A 132 -13.75 -21.18 -25.54
N LYS A 133 -14.40 -20.90 -26.69
CA LYS A 133 -13.70 -20.58 -27.95
C LYS A 133 -13.00 -19.23 -27.89
N GLU A 134 -13.70 -18.21 -27.38
CA GLU A 134 -13.16 -16.86 -27.21
C GLU A 134 -11.94 -16.90 -26.29
N LEU A 135 -12.06 -17.56 -25.13
CA LEU A 135 -10.98 -17.71 -24.17
C LEU A 135 -9.78 -18.46 -24.75
N TYR A 136 -10.01 -19.56 -25.48
CA TYR A 136 -8.95 -20.28 -26.19
C TYR A 136 -8.21 -19.39 -27.18
N LYS A 137 -8.96 -18.64 -28.00
CA LYS A 137 -8.39 -17.76 -29.01
C LYS A 137 -7.55 -16.66 -28.34
N GLU A 138 -8.12 -15.98 -27.37
CA GLU A 138 -7.49 -14.89 -26.65
C GLU A 138 -6.17 -15.34 -25.99
N TRP A 139 -6.19 -16.45 -25.26
CA TRP A 139 -5.03 -16.89 -24.47
C TRP A 139 -3.95 -17.59 -25.29
N PHE A 140 -4.32 -18.33 -26.33
CA PHE A 140 -3.37 -19.24 -27.02
C PHE A 140 -3.14 -18.93 -28.49
N THR A 141 -3.98 -18.11 -29.12
CA THR A 141 -3.83 -17.75 -30.54
C THR A 141 -3.47 -16.27 -30.74
N THR A 142 -3.57 -15.48 -29.67
CA THR A 142 -3.12 -14.09 -29.64
C THR A 142 -2.07 -13.89 -28.54
N ASN A 143 -1.55 -12.67 -28.41
CA ASN A 143 -0.63 -12.30 -27.33
C ASN A 143 -1.35 -11.86 -26.04
N ALA A 144 -2.69 -11.77 -26.03
CA ALA A 144 -3.44 -11.21 -24.90
C ALA A 144 -3.17 -11.96 -23.59
N GLY A 145 -3.23 -13.29 -23.59
CA GLY A 145 -2.93 -14.09 -22.40
C GLY A 145 -1.50 -13.89 -21.85
N VAL A 146 -0.51 -13.66 -22.74
CA VAL A 146 0.86 -13.35 -22.34
C VAL A 146 0.95 -11.97 -21.68
N GLU A 147 0.27 -10.97 -22.25
CA GLU A 147 0.23 -9.62 -21.67
C GLU A 147 -0.50 -9.59 -20.33
N LEU A 148 -1.60 -10.35 -20.16
CA LEU A 148 -2.28 -10.46 -18.86
C LEU A 148 -1.38 -11.02 -17.76
N VAL A 149 -0.58 -12.04 -18.07
CA VAL A 149 0.40 -12.59 -17.12
C VAL A 149 1.49 -11.55 -16.79
N LYS A 150 1.95 -10.78 -17.78
CA LYS A 150 2.95 -9.72 -17.57
C LYS A 150 2.39 -8.56 -16.74
N ASN A 151 1.18 -8.10 -17.02
CA ASN A 151 0.52 -7.03 -16.28
C ASN A 151 0.38 -7.45 -14.81
N SER A 152 -0.15 -8.65 -14.58
CA SER A 152 -0.28 -9.25 -13.25
C SER A 152 1.06 -9.30 -12.47
N LEU A 153 2.15 -9.68 -13.15
CA LEU A 153 3.50 -9.62 -12.59
C LEU A 153 3.94 -8.19 -12.26
N GLY A 154 3.79 -7.28 -13.23
CA GLY A 154 4.16 -5.87 -13.11
C GLY A 154 3.45 -5.18 -11.95
N ILE A 155 2.17 -5.50 -11.72
CA ILE A 155 1.36 -4.98 -10.61
C ILE A 155 1.95 -5.31 -9.23
N ILE A 156 2.43 -6.54 -9.02
CA ILE A 156 3.07 -6.92 -7.76
C ILE A 156 4.45 -6.30 -7.61
N ASP A 157 5.20 -6.19 -8.70
CA ASP A 157 6.55 -5.62 -8.67
C ASP A 157 6.52 -4.11 -8.47
N ASP A 158 5.58 -3.38 -9.10
CA ASP A 158 5.34 -1.95 -8.82
C ASP A 158 5.00 -1.76 -7.34
N ALA A 159 4.04 -2.53 -6.80
CA ALA A 159 3.71 -2.45 -5.38
C ALA A 159 4.94 -2.66 -4.48
N LYS A 160 5.79 -3.66 -4.76
CA LYS A 160 7.03 -3.89 -4.01
C LYS A 160 7.99 -2.70 -4.09
N ILE A 161 8.18 -2.11 -5.28
CA ILE A 161 9.06 -0.95 -5.51
C ILE A 161 8.54 0.28 -4.76
N GLN A 162 7.23 0.55 -4.83
CA GLN A 162 6.61 1.66 -4.14
C GLN A 162 6.66 1.48 -2.62
N ILE A 163 6.34 0.28 -2.10
CA ILE A 163 6.52 -0.05 -0.67
C ILE A 163 7.95 0.21 -0.23
N GLN A 164 8.95 -0.23 -1.01
CA GLN A 164 10.35 -0.01 -0.68
C GLN A 164 10.71 1.48 -0.60
N THR A 165 10.22 2.27 -1.55
CA THR A 165 10.49 3.72 -1.63
C THR A 165 9.78 4.47 -0.51
N ASN A 166 8.50 4.18 -0.30
CA ASN A 166 7.63 4.90 0.63
C ASN A 166 7.98 4.60 2.08
N THR A 167 8.21 3.34 2.44
CA THR A 167 8.60 2.96 3.83
C THR A 167 9.89 3.65 4.24
N LYS A 168 10.87 3.75 3.33
CA LYS A 168 12.11 4.52 3.57
C LYS A 168 11.80 6.00 3.80
N LYS A 169 10.96 6.63 2.97
CA LYS A 169 10.59 8.05 3.10
C LYS A 169 9.86 8.34 4.41
N ILE A 170 8.89 7.50 4.76
CA ILE A 170 8.10 7.60 5.99
C ILE A 170 8.99 7.47 7.24
N ALA A 171 10.00 6.61 7.18
CA ALA A 171 10.91 6.37 8.31
C ALA A 171 11.94 7.49 8.54
N LEU A 172 12.12 8.43 7.61
CA LEU A 172 13.07 9.54 7.80
C LEU A 172 12.65 10.45 8.95
N GLU A 173 13.61 10.82 9.79
CA GLU A 173 13.46 11.78 10.89
C GLU A 173 14.21 13.08 10.54
N ASN A 174 13.84 13.67 9.40
CA ASN A 174 14.40 14.93 8.92
C ASN A 174 13.40 15.66 8.02
N ASN A 175 13.79 16.84 7.52
CA ASN A 175 12.95 17.71 6.70
C ASN A 175 12.46 17.13 5.36
N ALA A 176 12.99 15.99 4.90
CA ALA A 176 12.44 15.28 3.75
C ALA A 176 11.14 14.52 4.08
N ASN A 177 10.84 14.34 5.37
CA ASN A 177 9.57 13.82 5.87
C ASN A 177 8.72 14.98 6.39
N SER A 178 7.62 15.30 5.68
CA SER A 178 6.76 16.43 6.06
C SER A 178 6.08 16.24 7.42
N ILE A 179 5.89 15.00 7.89
CA ILE A 179 5.35 14.74 9.24
C ILE A 179 6.33 15.26 10.28
N TRP A 180 7.62 14.91 10.13
CA TRP A 180 8.69 15.37 11.02
C TRP A 180 8.89 16.89 10.91
N ALA A 181 8.91 17.43 9.69
CA ALA A 181 9.08 18.87 9.47
C ALA A 181 7.92 19.72 10.04
N PHE A 182 6.71 19.15 10.11
CA PHE A 182 5.56 19.80 10.76
C PHE A 182 5.68 19.73 12.29
N GLN A 183 6.11 18.59 12.83
CA GLN A 183 6.37 18.43 14.25
C GLN A 183 7.41 19.43 14.75
N ASP A 184 8.54 19.56 14.05
CA ASP A 184 9.60 20.50 14.36
C ASP A 184 9.11 21.95 14.35
N TYR A 185 8.32 22.32 13.34
CA TYR A 185 7.70 23.64 13.27
C TYR A 185 6.82 23.92 14.50
N LEU A 186 5.97 22.97 14.91
CA LEU A 186 5.16 23.12 16.11
C LEU A 186 6.01 23.23 17.38
N ASN A 187 7.12 22.49 17.48
CA ASN A 187 8.04 22.57 18.60
C ASN A 187 8.70 23.95 18.68
N ASP A 188 9.20 24.47 17.55
CA ASP A 188 9.87 25.77 17.45
C ASP A 188 8.94 26.95 17.79
N LEU A 189 7.65 26.84 17.49
CA LEU A 189 6.66 27.84 17.89
C LEU A 189 6.56 27.99 19.42
N GLY A 190 6.80 26.93 20.19
CA GLY A 190 6.64 26.96 21.65
C GLY A 190 5.24 27.41 22.06
N ASN A 191 5.13 28.52 22.81
CA ASN A 191 3.85 29.11 23.25
C ASN A 191 3.35 30.23 22.32
N LYS A 192 4.02 30.48 21.19
CA LYS A 192 3.65 31.54 20.25
C LYS A 192 2.49 31.09 19.35
N ASN A 193 1.71 32.06 18.88
CA ASN A 193 0.76 31.81 17.80
C ASN A 193 1.50 31.56 16.49
N PHE A 194 0.98 30.65 15.66
CA PHE A 194 1.50 30.47 14.30
C PHE A 194 1.13 31.66 13.41
N GLU A 195 1.84 31.80 12.30
CA GLU A 195 1.48 32.73 11.23
C GLU A 195 0.67 31.97 10.17
N ASP A 196 -0.50 32.48 9.82
CA ASP A 196 -1.48 31.83 8.93
C ASP A 196 -0.84 31.26 7.66
N LYS A 197 -0.03 32.06 6.95
CA LYS A 197 0.62 31.63 5.72
C LYS A 197 1.61 30.48 5.95
N THR A 198 2.39 30.54 7.02
CA THR A 198 3.44 29.55 7.28
C THR A 198 2.83 28.22 7.71
N ILE A 199 1.82 28.24 8.60
CA ILE A 199 1.13 27.01 9.00
C ILE A 199 0.37 26.38 7.83
N GLN A 200 -0.25 27.18 6.96
CA GLN A 200 -0.92 26.69 5.74
C GLN A 200 0.06 25.98 4.81
N GLU A 201 1.21 26.59 4.52
CA GLU A 201 2.24 25.97 3.67
C GLU A 201 2.75 24.64 4.26
N LYS A 202 2.93 24.60 5.57
CA LYS A 202 3.38 23.38 6.29
C LYS A 202 2.30 22.30 6.28
N LEU A 203 1.04 22.67 6.49
CA LEU A 203 -0.10 21.75 6.46
C LEU A 203 -0.30 21.15 5.07
N THR A 204 -0.21 21.96 4.01
CA THR A 204 -0.28 21.47 2.62
C THR A 204 0.82 20.45 2.32
N LYS A 205 2.06 20.70 2.77
CA LYS A 205 3.17 19.73 2.62
C LYS A 205 2.94 18.44 3.40
N LEU A 206 2.32 18.53 4.58
CA LEU A 206 1.91 17.36 5.36
C LEU A 206 0.85 16.54 4.63
N LYS A 207 -0.20 17.20 4.11
CA LYS A 207 -1.28 16.57 3.32
C LYS A 207 -0.72 15.82 2.11
N ASN A 208 0.09 16.49 1.30
CA ASN A 208 0.68 15.90 0.10
C ASN A 208 1.59 14.71 0.46
N PHE A 209 2.43 14.85 1.49
CA PHE A 209 3.27 13.73 1.93
C PHE A 209 2.44 12.53 2.38
N PHE A 210 1.36 12.77 3.12
CA PHE A 210 0.45 11.70 3.56
C PHE A 210 -0.21 11.01 2.36
N SER A 211 -0.72 11.78 1.39
CA SER A 211 -1.34 11.25 0.17
C SER A 211 -0.35 10.51 -0.72
N ASP A 212 0.89 10.97 -0.80
CA ASP A 212 1.87 10.40 -1.74
C ASP A 212 2.47 9.10 -1.21
N TYR A 213 2.63 8.97 0.12
CA TYR A 213 3.39 7.87 0.70
C TYR A 213 2.57 6.91 1.56
N ILE A 214 1.50 7.35 2.22
CA ILE A 214 0.74 6.53 3.17
C ILE A 214 -0.59 6.10 2.56
N TYR A 215 -1.48 7.07 2.30
CA TYR A 215 -2.84 6.82 1.82
C TYR A 215 -3.43 8.02 1.09
N ASN A 216 -3.86 7.81 -0.15
CA ASN A 216 -4.54 8.81 -0.96
C ASN A 216 -6.05 8.52 -1.01
N ALA A 217 -6.83 9.28 -0.23
CA ALA A 217 -8.27 9.14 -0.19
C ALA A 217 -8.98 9.63 -1.48
N GLU A 218 -8.40 10.61 -2.17
CA GLU A 218 -8.98 11.16 -3.40
C GLU A 218 -8.88 10.18 -4.57
N LYS A 219 -7.75 9.48 -4.65
CA LYS A 219 -7.49 8.45 -5.66
C LYS A 219 -8.06 7.09 -5.34
N TRP A 220 -8.39 6.80 -4.07
CA TRP A 220 -8.86 5.48 -3.65
C TRP A 220 -9.98 4.92 -4.53
N ASN A 221 -11.01 5.73 -4.82
CA ASN A 221 -12.14 5.29 -5.63
C ASN A 221 -11.75 5.06 -7.11
N GLU A 222 -10.86 5.88 -7.65
CA GLU A 222 -10.34 5.70 -9.01
C GLU A 222 -9.54 4.40 -9.09
N ASP A 223 -8.64 4.16 -8.13
CA ASP A 223 -7.82 2.94 -8.04
C ASP A 223 -8.67 1.65 -8.00
N GLN A 224 -9.89 1.70 -7.45
CA GLN A 224 -10.80 0.54 -7.44
C GLN A 224 -11.30 0.13 -8.83
N HIS A 225 -11.20 1.01 -9.81
CA HIS A 225 -11.66 0.77 -11.18
C HIS A 225 -10.50 0.47 -12.14
N ASP A 226 -9.26 0.42 -11.66
CA ASP A 226 -8.13 0.04 -12.53
C ASP A 226 -8.32 -1.39 -13.02
N SER A 227 -8.03 -1.65 -14.29
CA SER A 227 -8.16 -2.99 -14.85
C SER A 227 -6.81 -3.67 -15.02
N LEU A 228 -6.78 -4.99 -14.83
CA LEU A 228 -5.68 -5.84 -15.28
C LEU A 228 -5.39 -5.68 -16.79
N HIS A 229 -6.41 -5.31 -17.56
CA HIS A 229 -6.35 -5.17 -19.02
C HIS A 229 -5.84 -3.80 -19.50
N ASP A 230 -5.66 -2.81 -18.62
CA ASP A 230 -5.20 -1.47 -19.02
C ASP A 230 -3.68 -1.33 -18.90
N GLU A 231 -2.97 -1.38 -20.02
CA GLU A 231 -1.50 -1.29 -20.10
C GLU A 231 -0.93 0.03 -19.54
N HIS A 232 -1.71 1.13 -19.51
CA HIS A 232 -1.21 2.43 -19.04
C HIS A 232 -0.86 2.43 -17.54
N ASN A 233 -1.52 1.57 -16.78
CA ASN A 233 -1.35 1.45 -15.34
C ASN A 233 -0.21 0.49 -14.96
N HIS A 234 0.30 -0.29 -15.91
CA HIS A 234 1.22 -1.41 -15.62
C HIS A 234 2.52 -1.35 -16.43
N GLY A 235 2.72 -0.26 -17.19
CA GLY A 235 3.91 -0.03 -18.00
C GLY A 235 5.18 0.23 -17.17
N SER A 236 6.34 0.16 -17.81
CA SER A 236 7.62 0.47 -17.14
C SER A 236 7.85 1.96 -16.90
N ASP A 237 7.01 2.82 -17.49
CA ASP A 237 7.09 4.27 -17.34
C ASP A 237 6.12 4.73 -16.23
N ASN A 238 6.66 4.94 -15.04
CA ASN A 238 5.90 5.42 -13.89
C ASN A 238 5.19 6.77 -14.13
N HIS A 239 5.58 7.52 -15.18
CA HIS A 239 4.94 8.80 -15.52
C HIS A 239 3.58 8.64 -16.20
N THR A 240 3.21 7.44 -16.67
CA THR A 240 1.91 7.18 -17.29
C THR A 240 0.90 6.55 -16.35
N HIS A 241 1.30 6.18 -15.13
CA HIS A 241 0.43 5.54 -14.15
C HIS A 241 -0.67 6.50 -13.70
N THR A 242 -1.92 6.03 -13.71
CA THR A 242 -3.08 6.86 -13.32
C THR A 242 -3.52 6.64 -11.87
N HIS A 243 -3.00 5.58 -11.24
CA HIS A 243 -3.29 5.14 -9.88
C HIS A 243 -2.37 5.77 -8.82
N SER A 244 -2.82 5.72 -7.56
CA SER A 244 -2.01 6.20 -6.44
C SER A 244 -0.82 5.27 -6.12
N HIS A 245 0.36 5.87 -5.94
CA HIS A 245 1.55 5.17 -5.46
C HIS A 245 1.67 5.15 -3.93
N ALA A 246 0.65 5.62 -3.20
CA ALA A 246 0.64 5.54 -1.75
C ALA A 246 0.67 4.08 -1.28
N THR A 247 1.42 3.79 -0.22
CA THR A 247 1.70 2.40 0.22
C THR A 247 0.43 1.55 0.36
N LEU A 248 -0.64 2.09 0.96
CA LEU A 248 -1.88 1.35 1.15
C LEU A 248 -2.67 1.20 -0.15
N ASN A 249 -2.79 2.26 -0.94
CA ASN A 249 -3.48 2.23 -2.23
C ASN A 249 -2.85 1.18 -3.15
N ILE A 250 -1.54 1.26 -3.40
CA ILE A 250 -0.86 0.37 -4.34
C ILE A 250 -0.89 -1.10 -3.88
N SER A 251 -0.72 -1.35 -2.58
CA SER A 251 -0.72 -2.72 -2.05
C SER A 251 -2.11 -3.37 -2.16
N LEU A 252 -3.16 -2.63 -1.83
CA LEU A 252 -4.54 -3.11 -1.93
C LEU A 252 -4.98 -3.27 -3.40
N ASN A 253 -4.61 -2.32 -4.26
CA ASN A 253 -4.88 -2.41 -5.69
C ASN A 253 -4.20 -3.65 -6.30
N SER A 254 -2.95 -3.89 -5.90
CA SER A 254 -2.17 -5.05 -6.34
C SER A 254 -2.82 -6.37 -5.96
N ILE A 255 -3.38 -6.50 -4.76
CA ILE A 255 -4.15 -7.68 -4.37
C ILE A 255 -5.40 -7.84 -5.24
N ARG A 256 -6.20 -6.77 -5.37
CA ARG A 256 -7.47 -6.80 -6.12
C ARG A 256 -7.26 -7.23 -7.57
N GLN A 257 -6.38 -6.57 -8.30
CA GLN A 257 -6.15 -6.88 -9.72
C GLN A 257 -5.54 -8.28 -9.91
N ASN A 258 -4.74 -8.76 -8.98
CA ASN A 258 -4.24 -10.13 -9.06
C ASN A 258 -5.29 -11.18 -8.65
N LYS A 259 -6.31 -10.82 -7.85
CA LYS A 259 -7.51 -11.65 -7.69
C LYS A 259 -8.28 -11.74 -9.01
N GLU A 260 -8.40 -10.65 -9.78
CA GLU A 260 -8.99 -10.67 -11.13
C GLU A 260 -8.23 -11.63 -12.04
N PHE A 261 -6.91 -11.53 -12.11
CA PHE A 261 -6.07 -12.49 -12.86
C PHE A 261 -6.32 -13.94 -12.43
N ILE A 262 -6.38 -14.20 -11.12
CA ILE A 262 -6.66 -15.55 -10.59
C ILE A 262 -8.01 -16.07 -11.08
N HIS A 263 -9.03 -15.22 -11.10
CA HIS A 263 -10.35 -15.60 -11.57
C HIS A 263 -10.36 -15.91 -13.07
N GLU A 264 -9.76 -15.05 -13.90
CA GLU A 264 -9.64 -15.27 -15.34
C GLU A 264 -8.83 -16.54 -15.66
N PHE A 265 -7.70 -16.74 -14.97
CA PHE A 265 -6.84 -17.91 -15.21
C PHE A 265 -7.52 -19.23 -14.84
N VAL A 266 -8.45 -19.22 -13.88
CA VAL A 266 -9.26 -20.41 -13.55
C VAL A 266 -10.17 -20.80 -14.71
N GLU A 267 -10.70 -19.83 -15.45
CA GLU A 267 -11.50 -20.11 -16.64
C GLU A 267 -10.62 -20.79 -17.71
N VAL A 268 -9.37 -20.34 -17.86
CA VAL A 268 -8.39 -20.95 -18.78
C VAL A 268 -8.11 -22.40 -18.39
N ILE A 269 -7.91 -22.66 -17.10
CA ILE A 269 -7.77 -24.04 -16.58
C ILE A 269 -9.05 -24.86 -16.87
N GLY A 270 -10.22 -24.24 -16.80
CA GLY A 270 -11.52 -24.83 -17.09
C GLY A 270 -11.65 -25.38 -18.51
N LEU A 271 -10.89 -24.84 -19.48
CA LEU A 271 -10.83 -25.35 -20.87
C LEU A 271 -10.37 -26.81 -20.94
N ARG A 272 -9.70 -27.33 -19.91
CA ARG A 272 -9.25 -28.74 -19.83
C ARG A 272 -10.37 -29.71 -20.24
N LYS A 273 -11.60 -29.48 -19.77
CA LYS A 273 -12.78 -30.32 -20.04
C LYS A 273 -13.08 -30.45 -21.55
N ASP A 274 -12.74 -29.45 -22.35
CA ASP A 274 -13.00 -29.42 -23.79
C ASP A 274 -11.83 -29.96 -24.59
N PHE A 275 -10.59 -29.72 -24.12
CA PHE A 275 -9.41 -30.42 -24.61
C PHE A 275 -9.53 -31.94 -24.43
N GLU A 276 -10.06 -32.42 -23.30
CA GLU A 276 -10.30 -33.85 -23.03
C GLU A 276 -11.24 -34.52 -24.06
N LYS A 277 -12.13 -33.74 -24.71
CA LYS A 277 -13.08 -34.24 -25.70
C LYS A 277 -12.55 -34.21 -27.14
N LEU A 278 -11.34 -33.68 -27.37
CA LEU A 278 -10.75 -33.61 -28.70
C LEU A 278 -10.60 -35.02 -29.31
N THR A 279 -11.05 -35.16 -30.55
CA THR A 279 -10.96 -36.41 -31.32
C THR A 279 -9.54 -36.65 -31.86
N ASN A 280 -8.79 -35.58 -32.11
CA ASN A 280 -7.39 -35.65 -32.52
C ASN A 280 -6.49 -35.99 -31.32
N GLU A 281 -6.12 -37.27 -31.19
CA GLU A 281 -5.33 -37.80 -30.07
C GLU A 281 -4.02 -37.04 -29.85
N ASN A 282 -3.29 -36.76 -30.93
CA ASN A 282 -1.96 -36.14 -30.84
C ASN A 282 -2.05 -34.73 -30.25
N LYS A 283 -3.03 -33.93 -30.71
CA LYS A 283 -3.27 -32.59 -30.17
C LYS A 283 -3.78 -32.67 -28.73
N ARG A 284 -4.75 -33.55 -28.46
CA ARG A 284 -5.28 -33.76 -27.12
C ARG A 284 -4.17 -34.05 -26.11
N GLN A 285 -3.34 -35.06 -26.39
CA GLN A 285 -2.25 -35.45 -25.48
C GLN A 285 -1.21 -34.33 -25.32
N TYR A 286 -0.90 -33.61 -26.39
CA TYR A 286 0.02 -32.48 -26.32
C TYR A 286 -0.45 -31.43 -25.31
N TRP A 287 -1.68 -30.95 -25.45
CA TRP A 287 -2.25 -29.92 -24.57
C TRP A 287 -2.41 -30.41 -23.13
N LEU A 288 -2.99 -31.59 -22.92
CA LEU A 288 -3.19 -32.13 -21.57
C LEU A 288 -1.85 -32.33 -20.84
N THR A 289 -0.89 -33.02 -21.48
CA THR A 289 0.38 -33.37 -20.83
C THR A 289 1.32 -32.17 -20.65
N ASN A 290 1.33 -31.24 -21.61
CA ASN A 290 2.33 -30.17 -21.63
C ASN A 290 1.84 -28.85 -21.04
N LEU A 291 0.53 -28.62 -20.95
CA LEU A 291 -0.06 -27.44 -20.31
C LEU A 291 -0.80 -27.84 -19.04
N PHE A 292 -1.96 -28.51 -19.18
CA PHE A 292 -2.91 -28.67 -18.08
C PHE A 292 -2.39 -29.54 -16.93
N ASP A 293 -1.61 -30.59 -17.21
CA ASP A 293 -1.00 -31.44 -16.18
C ASP A 293 0.21 -30.78 -15.51
N LYS A 294 0.77 -29.72 -16.13
CA LYS A 294 1.90 -28.96 -15.57
C LYS A 294 1.45 -27.77 -14.72
N ILE A 295 0.25 -27.24 -14.95
CA ILE A 295 -0.31 -26.15 -14.15
C ILE A 295 -0.59 -26.66 -12.74
N LYS A 296 0.27 -26.29 -11.80
CA LYS A 296 0.08 -26.52 -10.36
C LYS A 296 -0.54 -25.27 -9.73
N PHE A 297 -1.86 -25.23 -9.71
CA PHE A 297 -2.62 -24.06 -9.28
C PHE A 297 -3.71 -24.44 -8.26
N ASP A 298 -3.59 -23.91 -7.05
CA ASP A 298 -4.59 -24.07 -5.98
C ASP A 298 -5.30 -22.73 -5.78
N LYS A 299 -6.39 -22.55 -6.53
CA LYS A 299 -7.20 -21.32 -6.54
C LYS A 299 -7.66 -20.94 -5.15
N ASP A 300 -8.30 -21.87 -4.44
CA ASP A 300 -8.98 -21.58 -3.18
C ASP A 300 -7.97 -21.15 -2.12
N LYS A 301 -6.80 -21.80 -2.10
CA LYS A 301 -5.70 -21.41 -1.22
C LYS A 301 -5.14 -20.03 -1.57
N LEU A 302 -4.96 -19.73 -2.85
CA LEU A 302 -4.39 -18.45 -3.27
C LEU A 302 -5.35 -17.28 -3.04
N LEU A 303 -6.64 -17.46 -3.34
CA LEU A 303 -7.68 -16.48 -3.05
C LEU A 303 -7.81 -16.24 -1.54
N LYS A 304 -7.78 -17.30 -0.73
CA LYS A 304 -7.78 -17.14 0.73
C LYS A 304 -6.61 -16.30 1.23
N ILE A 305 -5.40 -16.55 0.73
CA ILE A 305 -4.21 -15.79 1.12
C ILE A 305 -4.33 -14.33 0.67
N ALA A 306 -4.90 -14.09 -0.51
CA ALA A 306 -5.19 -12.75 -1.00
C ALA A 306 -6.21 -12.02 -0.10
N ASP A 307 -7.29 -12.70 0.30
CA ASP A 307 -8.30 -12.15 1.22
C ASP A 307 -7.71 -11.84 2.60
N ASP A 308 -6.88 -12.75 3.14
CA ASP A 308 -6.19 -12.56 4.42
C ASP A 308 -5.20 -11.37 4.35
N ALA A 309 -4.55 -11.14 3.19
CA ALA A 309 -3.68 -10.00 2.95
C ALA A 309 -4.47 -8.68 2.81
N GLU A 310 -5.61 -8.72 2.12
CA GLU A 310 -6.50 -7.58 1.94
C GLU A 310 -7.04 -7.11 3.30
N GLN A 311 -7.49 -8.05 4.14
CA GLN A 311 -7.98 -7.74 5.48
C GLN A 311 -6.89 -7.14 6.38
N GLU A 312 -5.66 -7.65 6.32
CA GLU A 312 -4.50 -7.11 7.05
C GLU A 312 -4.25 -5.64 6.67
N LEU A 313 -4.17 -5.34 5.37
CA LEU A 313 -3.93 -3.99 4.87
C LEU A 313 -5.11 -3.03 5.09
N GLU A 314 -6.35 -3.53 5.07
CA GLU A 314 -7.54 -2.72 5.35
C GLU A 314 -7.58 -2.25 6.81
N GLN A 315 -6.98 -2.98 7.75
CA GLN A 315 -6.80 -2.49 9.12
C GLN A 315 -5.88 -1.27 9.17
N HIS A 316 -4.78 -1.29 8.42
CA HIS A 316 -3.88 -0.14 8.30
C HIS A 316 -4.57 1.04 7.59
N ARG A 317 -5.42 0.76 6.59
CA ARG A 317 -6.23 1.79 5.92
C ARG A 317 -7.17 2.49 6.89
N LYS A 318 -7.82 1.76 7.81
CA LYS A 318 -8.66 2.36 8.86
C LYS A 318 -7.86 3.29 9.77
N LEU A 319 -6.61 2.95 10.11
CA LEU A 319 -5.72 3.86 10.86
C LEU A 319 -5.37 5.09 10.03
N ALA A 320 -5.05 4.92 8.75
CA ALA A 320 -4.74 6.03 7.86
C ALA A 320 -5.93 7.00 7.68
N ILE A 321 -7.16 6.49 7.59
CA ILE A 321 -8.37 7.33 7.55
C ILE A 321 -8.49 8.16 8.84
N LYS A 322 -8.28 7.56 10.01
CA LYS A 322 -8.28 8.30 11.29
C LYS A 322 -7.19 9.38 11.34
N ALA A 323 -5.99 9.08 10.84
CA ALA A 323 -4.91 10.06 10.76
C ALA A 323 -5.27 11.22 9.81
N LEU A 324 -5.89 10.92 8.67
CA LEU A 324 -6.37 11.94 7.73
C LEU A 324 -7.45 12.83 8.36
N ASP A 325 -8.35 12.28 9.17
CA ASP A 325 -9.35 13.08 9.87
C ASP A 325 -8.72 14.04 10.88
N LYS A 326 -7.61 13.66 11.53
CA LYS A 326 -6.82 14.59 12.38
C LYS A 326 -6.19 15.74 11.57
N ILE A 327 -5.74 15.46 10.35
CA ILE A 327 -5.26 16.52 9.43
C ILE A 327 -6.41 17.49 9.09
N LYS A 328 -7.62 16.99 8.83
CA LYS A 328 -8.80 17.84 8.57
C LYS A 328 -9.23 18.65 9.80
N GLU A 329 -9.15 18.06 11.00
CA GLU A 329 -9.41 18.79 12.25
C GLU A 329 -8.44 19.97 12.42
N ILE A 330 -7.14 19.77 12.11
CA ILE A 330 -6.13 20.84 12.10
C ILE A 330 -6.46 21.89 11.03
N GLU A 331 -6.84 21.47 9.83
CA GLU A 331 -7.22 22.35 8.72
C GLU A 331 -8.38 23.27 9.10
N ASN A 332 -9.41 22.75 9.78
CA ASN A 332 -10.56 23.53 10.23
C ASN A 332 -10.23 24.57 11.31
N ILE A 333 -9.15 24.37 12.08
CA ILE A 333 -8.68 25.37 13.05
C ILE A 333 -7.94 26.49 12.34
N ILE A 334 -7.11 26.16 11.35
CA ILE A 334 -6.29 27.14 10.62
C ILE A 334 -7.14 27.95 9.63
N ASN A 335 -8.12 27.30 9.01
CA ASN A 335 -9.03 27.88 8.04
C ASN A 335 -10.48 27.62 8.48
N PRO A 336 -10.98 28.33 9.51
CA PRO A 336 -12.37 28.21 9.91
C PRO A 336 -13.26 28.73 8.76
N ASN A 337 -14.11 27.84 8.22
CA ASN A 337 -15.11 28.21 7.22
C ASN A 337 -16.19 29.13 7.78
#